data_AF-A0A015K0Q6-F1
#
_entry.id   AF-A0A015K0Q6-F1
#
_cell.length_a   1.000
_cell.length_b   1.000
_cell.length_c   1.000
_cell.angle_alpha   90.00
_cell.angle_beta   90.00
_cell.angle_gamma   90.00
#
_symmetry.space_group_name_H-M   'P 1'
#
loop_
_entity.id
_entity.type
_entity.pdbx_description
1 polymer ?
#
loop_
_entity_poly.entity_id
_entity_poly.type
_entity_poly.pdbx_seq_one_letter_code
_entity_poly.pdbx_strand_id
1 'polypeptide(L)'
;MAEFYSSLSKDLTMLLTDTSDYNMIITVGEEPDVKKYHVHSNILRVRSKYFSKAVSADWARKENGIILFSKPNIESDVFDIILR
;
A
#
# COMPACT_ATOMS: atom_id res chain seq x y z
N MET A 1 26.27 4.97 12.24
CA MET A 1 24.92 4.44 12.55
C MET A 1 23.81 5.44 12.22
N ALA A 2 23.85 6.69 12.70
CA ALA A 2 22.83 7.69 12.37
C ALA A 2 22.67 7.94 10.85
N GLU A 3 23.78 8.04 10.11
CA GLU A 3 23.74 8.17 8.65
C GLU A 3 23.15 6.94 7.95
N PHE A 4 23.50 5.74 8.40
CA PHE A 4 22.94 4.49 7.87
C PHE A 4 21.41 4.45 8.02
N TYR A 5 20.89 4.74 9.23
CA TYR A 5 19.44 4.74 9.47
C TYR A 5 18.73 5.85 8.70
N SER A 6 19.36 7.03 8.55
CA SER A 6 18.81 8.14 7.75
C SER A 6 18.69 7.77 6.28
N SER A 7 19.76 7.20 5.70
CA SER A 7 19.74 6.73 4.30
C SER A 7 18.72 5.61 4.10
N LEU A 8 18.73 4.59 4.97
CA LEU A 8 17.76 3.49 4.90
C LEU A 8 16.31 3.98 4.99
N SER A 9 16.03 4.96 5.87
CA SER A 9 14.70 5.55 5.98
C SER A 9 14.28 6.30 4.71
N LYS A 10 15.21 6.96 4.02
CA LYS A 10 14.94 7.62 2.74
C LYS A 10 14.66 6.59 1.66
N ASP A 11 15.48 5.54 1.56
CA ASP A 11 15.30 4.46 0.58
C ASP A 11 13.93 3.76 0.76
N LEU A 12 13.52 3.48 2.00
CA LEU A 12 12.20 2.89 2.30
C LEU A 12 11.05 3.86 2.01
N THR A 13 11.24 5.16 2.20
CA THR A 13 10.24 6.18 1.82
C THR A 13 10.09 6.24 0.32
N MET A 14 11.19 6.19 -0.43
CA MET A 14 11.17 6.13 -1.88
C MET A 14 10.42 4.89 -2.37
N LEU A 15 10.69 3.70 -1.81
CA LEU A 15 9.97 2.46 -2.13
C LEU A 15 8.47 2.51 -1.77
N LEU A 16 8.08 3.30 -0.77
CA LEU A 16 6.68 3.46 -0.39
C LEU A 16 5.91 4.32 -1.39
N THR A 17 6.56 5.34 -1.96
CA THR A 17 5.94 6.27 -2.92
C THR A 17 6.13 5.88 -4.38
N ASP A 18 7.16 5.09 -4.68
CA ASP A 18 7.42 4.59 -6.02
C ASP A 18 6.35 3.57 -6.44
N THR A 19 5.95 3.66 -7.70
CA THR A 19 4.91 2.82 -8.29
C THR A 19 5.46 1.89 -9.37
N SER A 20 6.77 1.91 -9.62
CA SER A 20 7.43 0.92 -10.50
C SER A 20 7.34 -0.46 -9.86
N ASP A 21 7.28 -1.54 -10.66
CA ASP A 21 7.25 -2.93 -10.16
C ASP A 21 6.21 -3.27 -9.07
N TYR A 22 5.11 -2.49 -9.02
CA TYR A 22 4.03 -2.71 -8.07
C TYR A 22 3.45 -4.13 -8.23
N ASN A 23 3.02 -4.71 -7.11
CA ASN A 23 2.36 -6.02 -7.11
C ASN A 23 0.97 -6.00 -6.45
N MET A 24 0.49 -4.81 -6.10
CA MET A 24 -0.80 -4.61 -5.46
C MET A 24 -1.47 -3.32 -5.92
N ILE A 25 -2.78 -3.40 -6.16
CA ILE A 25 -3.67 -2.27 -6.42
C ILE A 25 -4.67 -2.20 -5.26
N ILE A 26 -4.74 -1.04 -4.62
CA ILE A 26 -5.75 -0.75 -3.60
C ILE A 26 -6.74 0.25 -4.18
N THR A 27 -8.01 -0.14 -4.25
CA THR A 27 -9.13 0.75 -4.61
C THR A 27 -9.77 1.28 -3.33
N VAL A 28 -9.94 2.59 -3.23
CA VAL A 28 -10.42 3.29 -2.04
C VAL A 28 -11.56 4.23 -2.44
N GLY A 29 -12.53 4.39 -1.56
CA GLY A 29 -13.72 5.22 -1.78
C GLY A 29 -14.83 4.52 -2.55
N GLU A 30 -15.96 5.22 -2.68
CA GLU A 30 -17.13 4.82 -3.46
C GLU A 30 -17.40 5.86 -4.54
N GLU A 31 -18.14 5.49 -5.58
CA GLU A 31 -18.48 6.41 -6.67
C GLU A 31 -19.21 7.66 -6.13
N PRO A 32 -18.86 8.87 -6.59
CA PRO A 32 -17.95 9.17 -7.71
C PRO A 32 -16.46 9.29 -7.33
N ASP A 33 -16.11 9.18 -6.05
CA ASP A 33 -14.80 9.55 -5.49
C ASP A 33 -13.90 8.33 -5.25
N VAL A 34 -13.74 7.50 -6.28
CA VAL A 34 -12.90 6.29 -6.23
C VAL A 34 -11.46 6.61 -6.66
N LYS A 35 -10.49 6.19 -5.85
CA LYS A 35 -9.05 6.30 -6.17
C LYS A 35 -8.35 4.95 -6.14
N LYS A 36 -7.42 4.75 -7.07
CA LYS A 36 -6.58 3.54 -7.16
C LYS A 36 -5.14 3.85 -6.78
N TYR A 37 -4.57 3.02 -5.93
CA TYR A 37 -3.19 3.10 -5.45
C TYR A 37 -2.40 1.91 -5.94
N HIS A 38 -1.29 2.16 -6.63
CA HIS A 38 -0.34 1.14 -7.05
C HIS A 38 0.76 1.09 -5.99
N VAL A 39 0.88 -0.05 -5.30
CA VAL A 39 1.72 -0.15 -4.10
C VAL A 39 2.49 -1.46 -4.04
N HIS A 40 3.55 -1.42 -3.25
CA HIS A 40 4.36 -2.57 -2.88
C HIS A 40 3.79 -3.25 -1.64
N SER A 41 3.19 -4.44 -1.80
CA SER A 41 2.54 -5.14 -0.68
C SER A 41 3.50 -5.46 0.47
N ASN A 42 4.77 -5.75 0.19
CA ASN A 42 5.78 -6.02 1.21
C ASN A 42 6.01 -4.82 2.15
N ILE A 43 6.09 -3.60 1.62
CA ILE A 43 6.28 -2.38 2.42
C ILE A 43 5.07 -2.20 3.36
N LEU A 44 3.85 -2.33 2.85
CA LEU A 44 2.64 -2.22 3.67
C LEU A 44 2.53 -3.31 4.74
N ARG A 45 2.87 -4.56 4.41
CA ARG A 45 2.88 -5.69 5.37
C ARG A 45 3.87 -5.46 6.52
N VAL A 46 5.04 -4.86 6.24
CA VAL A 46 6.04 -4.56 7.27
C VAL A 46 5.58 -3.41 8.16
N ARG A 47 4.98 -2.35 7.58
CA ARG A 47 4.57 -1.15 8.33
C ARG A 47 3.25 -1.30 9.09
N SER A 48 2.41 -2.28 8.72
CA SER A 48 1.08 -2.42 9.29
C SER A 48 0.68 -3.87 9.50
N LYS A 49 0.40 -4.23 10.75
CA LYS A 49 -0.20 -5.54 11.09
C LYS A 49 -1.54 -5.77 10.38
N TYR A 50 -2.27 -4.69 10.09
CA TYR A 50 -3.51 -4.77 9.33
C TYR A 50 -3.23 -5.27 7.91
N PHE A 51 -2.33 -4.62 7.17
CA PHE A 51 -1.97 -5.05 5.81
C PHE A 51 -1.23 -6.39 5.79
N SER A 52 -0.42 -6.68 6.81
CA SER A 52 0.18 -8.00 7.02
C SER A 52 -0.87 -9.10 6.96
N LYS A 53 -1.92 -8.98 7.79
CA LYS A 53 -3.03 -9.94 7.84
C LYS A 53 -3.90 -9.89 6.59
N ALA A 54 -4.25 -8.71 6.10
CA ALA A 54 -5.15 -8.54 4.95
C ALA A 54 -4.57 -9.20 3.68
N VAL A 55 -3.26 -9.07 3.47
CA VAL A 55 -2.57 -9.68 2.34
C VAL A 55 -2.32 -11.18 2.55
N SER A 56 -2.09 -11.65 3.78
CA SER A 56 -1.83 -13.07 4.05
C SER A 56 -3.09 -13.94 4.14
N ALA A 57 -4.23 -13.36 4.50
CA ALA A 57 -5.48 -14.07 4.70
C ALA A 57 -6.33 -14.16 3.43
N ASP A 58 -5.75 -13.87 2.25
CA ASP A 58 -6.43 -13.80 0.96
C ASP A 58 -7.71 -12.94 0.96
N TRP A 59 -7.77 -11.90 1.81
CA TRP A 59 -8.84 -10.89 1.73
C TRP A 59 -8.78 -10.11 0.42
N ALA A 60 -7.61 -10.11 -0.21
CA ALA A 60 -7.36 -9.53 -1.51
C ALA A 60 -7.41 -10.61 -2.60
N ARG A 61 -8.10 -10.31 -3.69
CA ARG A 61 -8.11 -11.18 -4.88
C ARG A 61 -6.75 -11.08 -5.57
N LYS A 62 -6.28 -12.16 -6.20
CA LYS A 62 -5.10 -12.10 -7.07
C LYS A 62 -5.51 -12.32 -8.52
N GLU A 63 -5.15 -11.40 -9.40
CA GLU A 63 -5.41 -11.46 -10.84
C GLU A 63 -4.11 -11.20 -11.60
N ASN A 64 -3.72 -12.10 -12.51
CA ASN A 64 -2.50 -11.98 -13.32
C ASN A 64 -1.23 -11.65 -12.51
N GLY A 65 -1.12 -12.19 -11.29
CA GLY A 65 0.01 -11.92 -10.40
C GLY A 65 -0.14 -10.68 -9.50
N ILE A 66 -1.11 -9.81 -9.77
CA ILE A 66 -1.38 -8.57 -9.02
C ILE A 66 -2.43 -8.80 -7.93
N ILE A 67 -2.19 -8.26 -6.75
CA ILE A 67 -3.09 -8.30 -5.60
C ILE A 67 -4.09 -7.14 -5.73
N LEU A 68 -5.38 -7.42 -5.74
CA LEU A 68 -6.46 -6.44 -5.79
C LEU A 68 -7.15 -6.36 -4.43
N PHE A 69 -7.14 -5.18 -3.82
CA PHE A 69 -7.72 -4.95 -2.51
C PHE A 69 -8.65 -3.74 -2.54
N SER A 70 -9.82 -3.83 -1.89
CA SER A 70 -10.82 -2.77 -1.92
C SER A 70 -11.17 -2.27 -0.52
N LYS A 71 -11.27 -0.95 -0.40
CA LYS A 71 -11.64 -0.21 0.81
C LYS A 71 -12.62 0.93 0.48
N PRO A 72 -13.88 0.58 0.17
CA PRO A 72 -14.89 1.58 -0.15
C PRO A 72 -15.17 2.53 1.03
N ASN A 73 -15.12 2.00 2.26
CA ASN A 73 -15.44 2.74 3.49
C ASN A 73 -14.32 3.69 3.97
N ILE A 74 -13.32 3.98 3.15
CA ILE A 74 -12.24 4.91 3.48
C ILE A 74 -12.20 5.97 2.40
N GLU A 75 -12.20 7.23 2.80
CA GLU A 75 -12.01 8.35 1.88
C GLU A 75 -10.58 8.36 1.34
N SER A 76 -10.42 8.73 0.08
CA SER A 76 -9.10 8.73 -0.58
C SER A 76 -8.08 9.62 0.14
N ASP A 77 -8.49 10.80 0.61
CA ASP A 77 -7.63 11.71 1.38
C ASP A 77 -7.19 11.11 2.73
N VAL A 78 -8.06 10.33 3.38
CA VAL A 78 -7.71 9.62 4.62
C VAL A 78 -6.71 8.51 4.32
N PHE A 79 -6.85 7.84 3.18
CA PHE A 79 -5.92 6.79 2.77
C PHE A 79 -4.54 7.34 2.39
N ASP A 80 -4.47 8.53 1.80
CA ASP A 80 -3.20 9.24 1.54
C ASP A 80 -2.42 9.48 2.85
N ILE A 81 -3.12 9.73 3.96
CA ILE A 81 -2.51 9.87 5.29
C ILE A 81 -2.03 8.51 5.81
N ILE A 82 -2.81 7.44 5.63
CA ILE A 82 -2.43 6.07 6.04
C ILE A 82 -1.18 5.58 5.32
N LEU A 83 -0.97 6.02 4.07
CA LEU A 83 0.20 5.64 3.27
C LEU A 83 1.48 6.41 3.60
N ARG A 84 1.44 7.49 4.40
CA ARG A 84 2.62 8.27 4.82
C ARG A 84 3.24 7.70 6.11
#